data_AF-A0A6V7KRR8-F1
#
_entry.id   AF-A0A6V7KRR8-F1
#
_cell.length_a   1.000
_cell.length_b   1.000
_cell.length_c   1.000
_cell.angle_alpha   90.00
_cell.angle_beta   90.00
_cell.angle_gamma   90.00
#
_symmetry.space_group_name_H-M   'P 1'
#
loop_
_entity.id
_entity.type
_entity.pdbx_description
1 polymer ?
#
loop_
_entity_poly.entity_id
_entity_poly.type
_entity_poly.pdbx_seq_one_letter_code
_entity_poly.pdbx_strand_id
1 'polypeptide(L)'
;MSPARLMPNIGGQRQERRKLLASMVDSVPTYGIAICGEVLEMETYRKKVAAVHRISALRVACAFCTISNDAVYGIANMMFIEVIAIERKQLYAERGANPAVAEDLRRTIKQRSMELWQQKWSASVKGRWTHRLIPKLESWINRQHGEVNIYLTQMSFNHGCFRAYLHRFKHENIPDCPAGCGTPEDAEHVFFHCARSGEAREELNVRLGGEIEPETIVRFMLEKEGNSSAVSSFAQRHHDETVRGRAEQK
;
A
#
# COMPACT_ATOMS: atom_id res chain seq x y z
N MET A 1 -4.85 -6.68 23.61
CA MET A 1 -3.92 -7.38 22.69
C MET A 1 -3.42 -6.40 21.64
N SER A 2 -2.10 -6.27 21.45
CA SER A 2 -1.55 -5.34 20.45
C SER A 2 -1.66 -5.92 19.02
N PRO A 3 -2.18 -5.17 18.03
CA PRO A 3 -2.23 -5.59 16.62
C PRO A 3 -0.87 -6.05 16.06
N ALA A 4 0.23 -5.56 16.64
CA ALA A 4 1.59 -5.92 16.24
C ALA A 4 1.95 -7.40 16.45
N ARG A 5 1.37 -8.06 17.48
CA ARG A 5 1.61 -9.49 17.74
C ARG A 5 0.79 -10.40 16.82
N LEU A 6 -0.37 -9.93 16.35
CA LEU A 6 -1.25 -10.70 15.47
C LEU A 6 -0.85 -10.61 13.99
N MET A 7 -0.20 -9.50 13.60
CA MET A 7 0.11 -9.19 12.21
C MET A 7 1.59 -8.78 12.02
N PRO A 8 2.57 -9.67 12.30
CA PRO A 8 3.98 -9.36 12.07
C PRO A 8 4.24 -9.11 10.57
N ASN A 9 5.18 -8.24 10.20
CA ASN A 9 5.41 -7.89 8.79
C ASN A 9 6.04 -9.04 7.98
N ILE A 10 6.85 -9.89 8.62
CA ILE A 10 7.50 -11.08 8.02
C ILE A 10 6.92 -12.34 8.64
N GLY A 11 6.68 -13.38 7.83
CA GLY A 11 6.19 -14.68 8.29
C GLY A 11 4.77 -14.66 8.88
N GLY A 12 4.05 -13.54 8.76
CA GLY A 12 2.71 -13.38 9.28
C GLY A 12 1.62 -13.79 8.30
N GLN A 13 0.37 -13.45 8.65
CA GLN A 13 -0.80 -13.76 7.84
C GLN A 13 -0.77 -13.09 6.45
N ARG A 14 -1.53 -13.66 5.51
CA ARG A 14 -1.83 -13.10 4.18
C ARG A 14 -2.58 -11.77 4.26
N GLN A 15 -2.53 -10.96 3.21
CA GLN A 15 -3.11 -9.61 3.19
C GLN A 15 -4.61 -9.66 3.48
N GLU A 16 -5.35 -10.60 2.90
CA GLU A 16 -6.80 -10.72 3.07
C GLU A 16 -7.21 -10.98 4.53
N ARG A 17 -6.46 -11.84 5.23
CA ARG A 17 -6.68 -12.08 6.68
C ARG A 17 -6.39 -10.83 7.50
N ARG A 18 -5.39 -10.04 7.12
CA ARG A 18 -5.07 -8.76 7.80
C ARG A 18 -6.15 -7.72 7.56
N LYS A 19 -6.69 -7.63 6.33
CA LYS A 19 -7.81 -6.75 6.00
C LYS A 19 -9.05 -7.11 6.82
N LEU A 20 -9.33 -8.40 7.00
CA LEU A 20 -10.42 -8.86 7.87
C LEU A 20 -10.21 -8.42 9.33
N LEU A 21 -9.00 -8.56 9.87
CA LEU A 21 -8.70 -8.06 11.21
C LEU A 21 -8.77 -6.53 11.31
N ALA A 22 -8.31 -5.82 10.28
CA ALA A 22 -8.38 -4.37 10.19
C ALA A 22 -9.84 -3.89 10.14
N SER A 23 -10.71 -4.56 9.39
CA SER A 23 -12.13 -4.18 9.30
C SER A 23 -12.84 -4.36 10.64
N MET A 24 -12.50 -5.39 11.42
CA MET A 24 -12.97 -5.54 12.80
C MET A 24 -12.54 -4.36 13.67
N VAL A 25 -11.27 -3.96 13.62
CA VAL A 25 -10.75 -2.81 14.37
C VAL A 25 -11.42 -1.50 13.93
N ASP A 26 -11.58 -1.29 12.63
CA ASP A 26 -12.16 -0.06 12.07
C ASP A 26 -13.69 0.02 12.26
N SER A 27 -14.38 -1.11 12.43
CA SER A 27 -15.82 -1.16 12.69
C SER A 27 -16.25 -0.41 13.96
N VAL A 28 -15.42 -0.48 15.02
CA VAL A 28 -15.72 0.13 16.32
C VAL A 28 -15.78 1.66 16.22
N PRO A 29 -14.74 2.36 15.74
CA PRO A 29 -14.82 3.80 15.57
C PRO A 29 -15.84 4.19 14.50
N THR A 30 -15.96 3.45 13.38
CA THR A 30 -16.89 3.81 12.30
C THR A 30 -18.36 3.71 12.71
N TYR A 31 -18.71 2.79 13.61
CA TYR A 31 -20.03 2.74 14.21
C TYR A 31 -20.31 3.98 15.07
N GLY A 32 -19.37 4.35 15.95
CA GLY A 32 -19.49 5.56 16.77
C GLY A 32 -19.59 6.83 15.91
N ILE A 33 -18.86 6.88 14.80
CA ILE A 33 -18.90 7.99 13.83
C ILE A 33 -20.26 8.10 13.15
N ALA A 34 -20.90 6.98 12.81
CA ALA A 34 -22.22 7.00 12.16
C ALA A 34 -23.30 7.60 13.09
N ILE A 35 -23.18 7.39 14.40
CA ILE A 35 -24.17 7.83 15.39
C ILE A 35 -23.86 9.22 15.93
N CYS A 36 -22.60 9.48 16.27
CA CYS A 36 -22.13 10.73 16.89
C CYS A 36 -21.03 11.36 16.04
N GLY A 37 -21.30 11.62 14.75
CA GLY A 37 -20.31 12.13 13.80
C GLY A 37 -19.64 13.45 14.21
N GLU A 38 -20.34 14.26 15.02
CA GLU A 38 -19.84 15.50 15.64
C GLU A 38 -18.57 15.27 16.49
N VAL A 39 -18.40 14.07 17.05
CA VAL A 39 -17.21 13.73 17.86
C VAL A 39 -15.92 13.78 17.05
N LEU A 40 -15.99 13.59 15.72
CA LEU A 40 -14.82 13.77 14.84
C LEU A 40 -14.52 15.23 14.49
N GLU A 41 -15.40 16.17 14.80
CA GLU A 41 -15.12 17.60 14.67
C GLU A 41 -14.07 18.04 15.70
N MET A 42 -14.02 17.35 16.84
CA MET A 42 -12.96 17.48 17.83
C MET A 42 -11.65 16.89 17.31
N GLU A 43 -10.63 17.74 17.19
CA GLU A 43 -9.31 17.36 16.66
C GLU A 43 -8.66 16.22 17.47
N THR A 44 -8.86 16.20 18.79
CA THR A 44 -8.28 15.19 19.70
C THR A 44 -8.77 13.77 19.39
N TYR A 45 -10.08 13.59 19.18
CA TYR A 45 -10.67 12.30 18.82
C TYR A 45 -10.29 11.90 17.39
N ARG A 46 -10.33 12.84 16.45
CA ARG A 46 -9.91 12.62 15.06
C ARG A 46 -8.49 12.07 14.99
N LYS A 47 -7.54 12.66 15.73
CA LYS A 47 -6.14 12.20 15.80
C LYS A 47 -6.03 10.77 16.36
N LYS A 48 -6.79 10.44 17.41
CA LYS A 48 -6.79 9.10 18.02
C LYS A 48 -7.30 8.04 17.05
N VAL A 49 -8.44 8.29 16.40
CA VAL A 49 -9.02 7.35 15.43
C VAL A 49 -8.10 7.20 14.22
N ALA A 50 -7.59 8.31 13.68
CA ALA A 50 -6.64 8.28 12.56
C ALA A 50 -5.37 7.49 12.90
N ALA A 51 -4.86 7.59 14.13
CA ALA A 51 -3.70 6.82 14.58
C ALA A 51 -3.97 5.30 14.59
N VAL A 52 -5.12 4.87 15.11
CA VAL A 52 -5.51 3.44 15.11
C VAL A 52 -5.70 2.94 13.68
N HIS A 53 -6.43 3.69 12.86
CA HIS A 53 -6.67 3.35 11.46
C HIS A 53 -5.37 3.26 10.65
N ARG A 54 -4.41 4.17 10.90
CA ARG A 54 -3.07 4.12 10.31
C ARG A 54 -2.32 2.85 10.72
N ILE A 55 -2.40 2.43 11.99
CA ILE A 55 -1.74 1.19 12.43
C ILE A 55 -2.33 -0.01 11.68
N SER A 56 -3.64 -0.07 11.51
CA SER A 56 -4.30 -1.12 10.71
C SER A 56 -3.77 -1.13 9.27
N ALA A 57 -3.74 0.03 8.60
CA ALA A 57 -3.23 0.15 7.23
C ALA A 57 -1.76 -0.28 7.09
N LEU A 58 -0.90 0.15 8.02
CA LEU A 58 0.51 -0.28 8.05
C LEU A 58 0.64 -1.80 8.16
N ARG A 59 -0.21 -2.44 8.96
CA ARG A 59 -0.17 -3.90 9.16
C ARG A 59 -0.69 -4.65 7.95
N VAL A 60 -1.78 -4.18 7.33
CA VAL A 60 -2.34 -4.74 6.09
C VAL A 60 -1.33 -4.67 4.96
N ALA A 61 -0.62 -3.55 4.83
CA ALA A 61 0.41 -3.37 3.81
C ALA A 61 1.79 -3.92 4.23
N CYS A 62 1.96 -4.59 5.37
CA CYS A 62 3.28 -5.02 5.87
C CYS A 62 4.36 -3.90 5.88
N ALA A 63 3.91 -2.66 6.07
CA ALA A 63 4.67 -1.44 5.86
C ALA A 63 5.47 -1.02 7.10
N PHE A 64 6.57 -0.29 6.85
CA PHE A 64 7.33 0.42 7.89
C PHE A 64 6.55 1.62 8.41
N CYS A 65 6.71 1.92 9.71
CA CYS A 65 5.99 3.02 10.38
C CYS A 65 6.34 4.42 9.85
N THR A 66 7.39 4.56 9.05
CA THR A 66 7.86 5.80 8.42
C THR A 66 7.11 6.15 7.13
N ILE A 67 6.32 5.22 6.58
CA ILE A 67 5.57 5.43 5.32
C ILE A 67 4.44 6.44 5.54
N SER A 68 4.28 7.40 4.63
CA SER A 68 3.21 8.40 4.73
C SER A 68 1.81 7.78 4.77
N ASN A 69 0.84 8.47 5.41
CA ASN A 69 -0.57 8.06 5.41
C ASN A 69 -1.09 7.86 3.99
N ASP A 70 -0.84 8.84 3.12
CA ASP A 70 -1.39 8.87 1.76
C ASP A 70 -0.97 7.63 0.96
N ALA A 71 0.31 7.25 1.06
CA ALA A 71 0.83 6.08 0.36
C ALA A 71 0.34 4.75 0.98
N VAL A 72 0.33 4.62 2.31
CA VAL A 72 -0.05 3.35 2.95
C VAL A 72 -1.51 3.01 2.70
N TYR A 73 -2.39 4.01 2.72
CA TYR A 73 -3.81 3.84 2.46
C TYR A 73 -4.08 3.31 1.04
N GLY A 74 -3.37 3.84 0.03
CA GLY A 74 -3.46 3.34 -1.34
C GLY A 74 -3.10 1.85 -1.46
N ILE A 75 -1.93 1.45 -0.95
CA ILE A 75 -1.44 0.06 -1.04
C ILE A 75 -2.28 -0.92 -0.20
N ALA A 76 -2.73 -0.48 0.99
CA ALA A 76 -3.52 -1.31 1.89
C ALA A 76 -4.96 -1.55 1.41
N ASN A 77 -5.42 -0.86 0.35
CA ASN A 77 -6.83 -0.76 -0.03
C ASN A 77 -7.69 -0.23 1.12
N MET A 78 -7.18 0.75 1.85
CA MET A 78 -7.88 1.36 2.98
C MET A 78 -8.02 2.85 2.71
N MET A 79 -9.26 3.33 2.61
CA MET A 79 -9.55 4.74 2.35
C MET A 79 -9.27 5.58 3.60
N PHE A 80 -8.97 6.88 3.43
CA PHE A 80 -8.83 7.80 4.56
C PHE A 80 -10.05 7.76 5.50
N ILE A 81 -9.79 7.69 6.81
CA ILE A 81 -10.84 7.62 7.83
C ILE A 81 -11.84 8.78 7.74
N GLU A 82 -11.40 9.97 7.35
CA GLU A 82 -12.24 11.16 7.16
C GLU A 82 -13.26 10.94 6.04
N VAL A 83 -12.85 10.30 4.95
CA VAL A 83 -13.73 10.00 3.82
C VAL A 83 -14.71 8.90 4.22
N ILE A 84 -14.23 7.86 4.92
CA ILE A 84 -15.09 6.81 5.50
C ILE A 84 -16.12 7.43 6.45
N ALA A 85 -15.73 8.42 7.27
CA ALA A 85 -16.63 9.08 8.20
C ALA A 85 -17.77 9.83 7.50
N ILE A 86 -17.44 10.58 6.44
CA ILE A 86 -18.42 11.26 5.60
C ILE A 86 -19.38 10.25 4.96
N GLU A 87 -18.83 9.16 4.39
CA GLU A 87 -19.61 8.07 3.80
C GLU A 87 -20.61 7.49 4.81
N ARG A 88 -20.12 7.16 6.02
CA ARG A 88 -20.95 6.56 7.07
C ARG A 88 -22.04 7.49 7.58
N LYS A 89 -21.75 8.79 7.71
CA LYS A 89 -22.76 9.80 8.10
C LYS A 89 -23.87 9.91 7.06
N GLN A 90 -23.52 9.97 5.78
CA GLN A 90 -24.50 10.02 4.69
C GLN A 90 -25.36 8.76 4.64
N LEU A 91 -24.74 7.57 4.77
CA LEU A 91 -25.47 6.30 4.82
C LEU A 91 -26.41 6.18 6.02
N TYR A 92 -26.05 6.76 7.17
CA TYR A 92 -26.88 6.72 8.38
C TYR A 92 -28.09 7.66 8.30
N ALA A 93 -27.93 8.85 7.72
CA ALA A 93 -29.01 9.83 7.55
C ALA A 93 -30.18 9.27 6.71
N GLU A 94 -29.88 8.36 5.79
CA GLU A 94 -30.83 7.81 4.82
C GLU A 94 -31.43 6.46 5.28
N ARG A 95 -31.23 6.13 6.57
CA ARG A 95 -31.74 4.90 7.17
C ARG A 95 -33.28 4.93 7.21
N GLY A 96 -33.90 4.09 6.40
CA GLY A 96 -35.36 4.01 6.27
C GLY A 96 -35.89 4.27 4.86
N ALA A 97 -35.03 4.62 3.91
CA ALA A 97 -35.38 4.73 2.50
C ALA A 97 -35.84 3.39 1.89
N ASN A 98 -36.65 3.47 0.83
CA ASN A 98 -37.07 2.31 0.03
C ASN A 98 -35.84 1.51 -0.44
N PRO A 99 -35.85 0.15 -0.38
CA PRO A 99 -34.70 -0.68 -0.74
C PRO A 99 -34.05 -0.37 -2.10
N ALA A 100 -34.83 -0.07 -3.13
CA ALA A 100 -34.30 0.25 -4.47
C ALA A 100 -33.60 1.61 -4.50
N VAL A 101 -34.25 2.64 -3.93
CA VAL A 101 -33.68 3.99 -3.78
C VAL A 101 -32.43 3.96 -2.90
N ALA A 102 -32.44 3.14 -1.86
CA ALA A 102 -31.31 2.96 -0.96
C ALA A 102 -30.10 2.33 -1.64
N GLU A 103 -30.29 1.44 -2.63
CA GLU A 103 -29.16 0.84 -3.36
C GLU A 103 -28.50 1.82 -4.32
N ASP A 104 -29.29 2.55 -5.10
CA ASP A 104 -28.75 3.58 -5.99
C ASP A 104 -28.01 4.66 -5.21
N LEU A 105 -28.59 5.11 -4.09
CA LEU A 105 -27.97 6.08 -3.20
C LEU A 105 -26.66 5.54 -2.59
N ARG A 106 -26.63 4.30 -2.13
CA ARG A 106 -25.41 3.64 -1.62
C ARG A 106 -24.30 3.66 -2.67
N ARG A 107 -24.64 3.35 -3.92
CA ARG A 107 -23.69 3.39 -5.04
C ARG A 107 -23.19 4.81 -5.30
N THR A 108 -24.07 5.81 -5.33
CA THR A 108 -23.68 7.22 -5.50
C THR A 108 -22.77 7.71 -4.37
N ILE A 109 -23.09 7.39 -3.12
CA ILE A 109 -22.28 7.76 -1.95
C ILE A 109 -20.88 7.14 -2.05
N LYS A 110 -20.78 5.84 -2.33
CA LYS A 110 -19.49 5.15 -2.52
C LYS A 110 -18.67 5.74 -3.66
N GLN A 111 -19.32 6.08 -4.78
CA GLN A 111 -18.66 6.68 -5.93
C GLN A 111 -18.04 8.05 -5.56
N ARG A 112 -18.79 8.90 -4.85
CA ARG A 112 -18.29 10.19 -4.35
C ARG A 112 -17.12 10.03 -3.37
N SER A 113 -17.19 9.05 -2.47
CA SER A 113 -16.07 8.71 -1.58
C SER A 113 -14.82 8.31 -2.36
N MET A 114 -14.99 7.48 -3.40
CA MET A 114 -13.90 7.03 -4.27
C MET A 114 -13.26 8.19 -5.04
N GLU A 115 -14.07 9.09 -5.59
CA GLU A 115 -13.60 10.30 -6.27
C GLU A 115 -12.84 11.24 -5.34
N LEU A 116 -13.35 11.48 -4.14
CA LEU A 116 -12.67 12.30 -3.14
C LEU A 116 -11.34 11.67 -2.71
N TRP A 117 -11.30 10.34 -2.57
CA TRP A 117 -10.06 9.63 -2.27
C TRP A 117 -9.06 9.76 -3.42
N GLN A 118 -9.48 9.52 -4.66
CA GLN A 118 -8.63 9.68 -5.83
C GLN A 118 -8.10 11.12 -5.97
N GLN A 119 -8.92 12.13 -5.70
CA GLN A 119 -8.49 13.53 -5.70
C GLN A 119 -7.39 13.80 -4.66
N LYS A 120 -7.60 13.35 -3.41
CA LYS A 120 -6.59 13.47 -2.34
C LYS A 120 -5.31 12.72 -2.70
N TRP A 121 -5.42 11.55 -3.32
CA TRP A 121 -4.28 10.76 -3.77
C TRP A 121 -3.47 11.45 -4.86
N SER A 122 -4.13 11.95 -5.90
CA SER A 122 -3.49 12.65 -7.02
C SER A 122 -2.82 13.96 -6.58
N ALA A 123 -3.44 14.68 -5.65
CA ALA A 123 -2.96 15.97 -5.15
C ALA A 123 -1.83 15.87 -4.12
N SER A 124 -1.60 14.70 -3.50
CA SER A 124 -0.56 14.58 -2.48
C SER A 124 0.85 14.68 -3.07
N VAL A 125 1.71 15.42 -2.36
CA VAL A 125 3.16 15.48 -2.60
C VAL A 125 3.90 14.32 -1.93
N LYS A 126 3.23 13.54 -1.07
CA LYS A 126 3.80 12.38 -0.37
C LYS A 126 3.49 11.10 -1.14
N GLY A 127 4.40 10.12 -1.08
CA GLY A 127 4.18 8.84 -1.75
C GLY A 127 4.19 8.89 -3.27
N ARG A 128 4.86 9.89 -3.87
CA ARG A 128 4.88 10.08 -5.34
C ARG A 128 5.39 8.86 -6.11
N TRP A 129 6.37 8.15 -5.56
CA TRP A 129 6.81 6.87 -6.12
C TRP A 129 5.66 5.86 -6.19
N THR A 130 4.97 5.63 -5.08
CA THR A 130 3.80 4.74 -5.03
C THR A 130 2.67 5.20 -5.95
N HIS A 131 2.43 6.51 -6.07
CA HIS A 131 1.47 7.08 -7.02
C HIS A 131 1.87 6.83 -8.47
N ARG A 132 3.17 6.88 -8.79
CA ARG A 132 3.66 6.58 -10.13
C ARG A 132 3.34 5.13 -10.53
N LEU A 133 3.48 4.20 -9.59
CA LEU A 133 3.11 2.79 -9.78
C LEU A 133 1.58 2.60 -9.83
N ILE A 134 0.83 3.28 -8.95
CA ILE A 134 -0.62 3.14 -8.80
C ILE A 134 -1.29 4.51 -8.94
N PRO A 135 -1.45 5.04 -10.16
CA PRO A 135 -2.07 6.34 -10.36
C PRO A 135 -3.59 6.29 -10.18
N LYS A 136 -4.22 5.17 -10.56
CA LYS A 136 -5.67 4.94 -10.42
C LYS A 136 -5.94 3.95 -9.30
N LEU A 137 -6.49 4.43 -8.19
CA LEU A 137 -6.77 3.62 -7.01
C LEU A 137 -7.87 2.59 -7.27
N GLU A 138 -8.89 2.93 -8.04
CA GLU A 138 -10.04 2.05 -8.29
C GLU A 138 -9.62 0.71 -8.91
N SER A 139 -8.71 0.74 -9.90
CA SER A 139 -8.17 -0.46 -10.53
C SER A 139 -7.37 -1.32 -9.55
N TRP A 140 -6.66 -0.69 -8.62
CA TRP A 140 -5.89 -1.39 -7.60
C TRP A 140 -6.79 -2.00 -6.51
N ILE A 141 -7.81 -1.27 -6.06
CA ILE A 141 -8.72 -1.71 -4.99
C ILE A 141 -9.57 -2.89 -5.46
N ASN A 142 -10.07 -2.83 -6.70
CA ASN A 142 -10.96 -3.81 -7.30
C ASN A 142 -10.22 -4.95 -8.02
N ARG A 143 -8.92 -5.10 -7.77
CA ARG A 143 -8.13 -6.20 -8.34
C ARG A 143 -8.68 -7.55 -7.90
N GLN A 144 -8.72 -8.51 -8.84
CA GLN A 144 -9.24 -9.86 -8.59
C GLN A 144 -8.20 -10.79 -7.97
N HIS A 145 -6.93 -10.45 -8.13
CA HIS A 145 -5.80 -11.26 -7.70
C HIS A 145 -4.65 -10.36 -7.26
N GLY A 146 -3.67 -10.97 -6.59
CA GLY A 146 -2.50 -10.27 -6.10
C GLY A 146 -2.69 -9.74 -4.68
N GLU A 147 -1.88 -10.26 -3.77
CA GLU A 147 -1.76 -9.74 -2.41
C GLU A 147 -0.47 -8.95 -2.25
N VAL A 148 -0.52 -7.92 -1.42
CA VAL A 148 0.66 -7.17 -1.00
C VAL A 148 1.34 -7.94 0.12
N ASN A 149 2.61 -8.28 -0.08
CA ASN A 149 3.50 -8.79 0.95
C ASN A 149 4.65 -7.80 1.20
N ILE A 150 5.54 -8.14 2.13
CA ILE A 150 6.64 -7.23 2.50
C ILE A 150 7.58 -6.90 1.33
N TYR A 151 7.75 -7.78 0.34
CA TYR A 151 8.63 -7.55 -0.80
C TYR A 151 8.02 -6.55 -1.78
N LEU A 152 6.75 -6.76 -2.16
CA LEU A 152 5.99 -5.80 -2.95
C LEU A 152 5.85 -4.46 -2.23
N THR A 153 5.65 -4.47 -0.92
CA THR A 153 5.63 -3.25 -0.10
C THR A 153 6.94 -2.49 -0.17
N GLN A 154 8.07 -3.16 0.00
CA GLN A 154 9.38 -2.50 -0.09
C GLN A 154 9.57 -1.85 -1.46
N MET A 155 9.31 -2.60 -2.54
CA MET A 155 9.32 -2.10 -3.91
C MET A 155 8.39 -0.88 -4.07
N SER A 156 7.13 -1.00 -3.67
CA SER A 156 6.11 0.02 -3.90
C SER A 156 6.30 1.30 -3.10
N PHE A 157 7.03 1.25 -1.98
CA PHE A 157 7.30 2.42 -1.14
C PHE A 157 8.72 2.97 -1.28
N ASN A 158 9.59 2.33 -2.07
CA ASN A 158 11.02 2.65 -2.10
C ASN A 158 11.66 2.62 -0.70
N HIS A 159 11.30 1.58 0.06
CA HIS A 159 11.64 1.45 1.48
C HIS A 159 12.23 0.06 1.77
N GLY A 160 12.89 -0.07 2.92
CA GLY A 160 13.34 -1.38 3.43
C GLY A 160 14.78 -1.68 3.09
N CYS A 161 15.02 -2.67 2.23
CA CYS A 161 16.35 -3.23 1.99
C CYS A 161 17.28 -2.38 1.12
N PHE A 162 16.79 -1.33 0.45
CA PHE A 162 17.56 -0.44 -0.42
C PHE A 162 18.59 0.41 0.36
N ARG A 163 19.84 0.49 -0.11
CA ARG A 163 20.89 1.28 0.56
C ARG A 163 20.56 2.77 0.64
N ALA A 164 19.93 3.36 -0.37
CA ALA A 164 19.51 4.76 -0.29
C ALA A 164 18.54 5.00 0.89
N TYR A 165 17.61 4.06 1.11
CA TYR A 165 16.70 4.10 2.25
C TYR A 165 17.43 3.89 3.58
N LEU A 166 18.31 2.90 3.67
CA LEU A 166 19.04 2.56 4.90
C LEU A 166 20.05 3.62 5.32
N HIS A 167 20.73 4.25 4.35
CA HIS A 167 21.62 5.38 4.56
C HIS A 167 20.90 6.56 5.24
N ARG A 168 19.64 6.84 4.85
CA ARG A 168 18.81 7.87 5.50
C ARG A 168 18.64 7.64 7.02
N PHE A 169 18.70 6.39 7.47
CA PHE A 169 18.60 6.01 8.89
C PHE A 169 19.95 5.61 9.49
N LYS A 170 21.06 5.88 8.80
CA LYS A 170 22.43 5.56 9.25
C LYS A 170 22.68 4.06 9.49
N HIS A 171 21.98 3.21 8.74
CA HIS A 171 22.21 1.75 8.75
C HIS A 171 23.20 1.31 7.66
N GLU A 172 23.48 2.16 6.68
CA GLU A 172 24.48 1.99 5.62
C GLU A 172 25.31 3.28 5.53
N ASN A 173 26.60 3.16 5.23
CA ASN A 173 27.51 4.33 5.13
C ASN A 173 27.39 5.07 3.79
N ILE A 174 26.98 4.38 2.73
CA ILE A 174 26.93 4.90 1.37
C ILE A 174 25.58 4.49 0.76
N PRO A 175 24.86 5.40 0.07
CA PRO A 175 23.55 5.11 -0.52
C PRO A 175 23.64 4.33 -1.84
N ASP A 176 24.83 4.23 -2.43
CA ASP A 176 25.05 3.78 -3.80
C ASP A 176 24.87 2.27 -4.00
N CYS A 177 24.41 1.93 -5.19
CA CYS A 177 24.26 0.55 -5.64
C CYS A 177 25.61 -0.19 -5.60
N PRO A 178 25.66 -1.40 -5.00
CA PRO A 178 26.88 -2.19 -4.91
C PRO A 178 27.34 -2.73 -6.27
N ALA A 179 26.51 -2.60 -7.32
CA ALA A 179 26.90 -2.93 -8.69
C ALA A 179 27.94 -1.95 -9.28
N GLY A 180 28.30 -0.87 -8.56
CA GLY A 180 29.33 0.08 -9.01
C GLY A 180 28.87 1.04 -10.10
N CYS A 181 27.55 1.21 -10.30
CA CYS A 181 26.98 2.09 -11.32
C CYS A 181 26.91 3.58 -10.91
N GLY A 182 27.40 3.95 -9.72
CA GLY A 182 27.41 5.34 -9.23
C GLY A 182 26.02 5.96 -9.00
N THR A 183 24.96 5.15 -8.95
CA THR A 183 23.59 5.60 -8.70
C THR A 183 23.15 5.15 -7.30
N PRO A 184 22.39 5.97 -6.53
CA PRO A 184 21.76 5.52 -5.30
C PRO A 184 20.94 4.24 -5.53
N GLU A 185 21.09 3.26 -4.63
CA GLU A 185 20.29 2.04 -4.68
C GLU A 185 18.90 2.35 -4.13
N ASP A 186 17.96 2.61 -5.03
CA ASP A 186 16.55 2.79 -4.73
C ASP A 186 15.69 1.81 -5.55
N ALA A 187 14.39 1.74 -5.26
CA ALA A 187 13.50 0.79 -5.94
C ALA A 187 13.42 1.04 -7.46
N GLU A 188 13.46 2.30 -7.90
CA GLU A 188 13.40 2.63 -9.31
C GLU A 188 14.64 2.10 -10.05
N HIS A 189 15.82 2.45 -9.52
CA HIS A 189 17.08 1.97 -10.07
C HIS A 189 17.13 0.45 -10.09
N VAL A 190 16.87 -0.20 -8.95
CA VAL A 190 17.01 -1.66 -8.82
C VAL A 190 16.11 -2.41 -9.80
N PHE A 191 14.82 -2.09 -9.84
CA PHE A 191 13.86 -2.91 -10.58
C PHE A 191 13.80 -2.58 -12.07
N PHE A 192 14.16 -1.37 -12.48
CA PHE A 192 13.95 -0.92 -13.86
C PHE A 192 15.23 -0.60 -14.63
N HIS A 193 16.35 -0.32 -13.96
CA HIS A 193 17.57 0.16 -14.64
C HIS A 193 18.83 -0.64 -14.31
N CYS A 194 18.93 -1.21 -13.11
CA CYS A 194 20.15 -1.82 -12.61
C CYS A 194 20.51 -3.06 -13.44
N ALA A 195 21.78 -3.15 -13.85
CA ALA A 195 22.32 -4.31 -14.57
C ALA A 195 22.36 -5.57 -13.70
N ARG A 196 22.57 -5.43 -12.38
CA ARG A 196 22.53 -6.54 -11.42
C ARG A 196 21.21 -7.30 -11.45
N SER A 197 20.11 -6.58 -11.67
CA SER A 197 18.77 -7.16 -11.77
C SER A 197 18.36 -7.44 -13.22
N GLY A 198 19.28 -7.32 -14.18
CA GLY A 198 19.00 -7.39 -15.62
C GLY A 198 18.47 -8.75 -16.05
N GLU A 199 19.12 -9.85 -15.66
CA GLU A 199 18.67 -11.21 -15.98
C GLU A 199 17.28 -11.50 -15.41
N ALA A 200 17.10 -11.25 -14.12
CA ALA A 200 15.82 -11.45 -13.43
C ALA A 200 14.70 -10.53 -13.95
N ARG A 201 15.04 -9.32 -14.42
CA ARG A 201 14.12 -8.39 -15.10
C ARG A 201 13.73 -8.92 -16.47
N GLU A 202 14.67 -9.44 -17.24
CA GLU A 202 14.39 -9.97 -18.58
C GLU A 202 13.49 -11.21 -18.52
N GLU A 203 13.74 -12.13 -17.58
CA GLU A 203 12.83 -13.24 -17.31
C GLU A 203 11.41 -12.78 -16.98
N LEU A 204 11.30 -11.70 -16.21
CA LEU A 204 10.01 -11.11 -15.86
C LEU A 204 9.35 -10.47 -17.09
N ASN A 205 10.09 -9.74 -17.92
CA ASN A 205 9.60 -9.14 -19.16
C ASN A 205 9.03 -10.22 -20.10
N VAL A 206 9.77 -11.30 -20.31
CA VAL A 206 9.34 -12.45 -21.13
C VAL A 206 8.04 -13.05 -20.58
N ARG A 207 7.96 -13.23 -19.26
CA ARG A 207 6.76 -13.80 -18.62
C ARG A 207 5.54 -12.89 -18.69
N LEU A 208 5.74 -11.57 -18.57
CA LEU A 208 4.66 -10.58 -18.65
C LEU A 208 4.27 -10.26 -20.09
N GLY A 209 5.12 -10.60 -21.07
CA GLY A 209 4.89 -10.31 -22.48
C GLY A 209 5.15 -8.85 -22.85
N GLY A 210 6.03 -8.16 -22.12
CA GLY A 210 6.37 -6.77 -22.37
C GLY A 210 7.41 -6.22 -21.38
N GLU A 211 8.03 -5.11 -21.75
CA GLU A 211 9.02 -4.43 -20.91
C GLU A 211 8.34 -3.77 -19.69
N ILE A 212 8.87 -4.06 -18.50
CA ILE A 212 8.40 -3.43 -17.27
C ILE A 212 8.96 -2.02 -17.14
N GLU A 213 8.07 -1.10 -16.85
CA GLU A 213 8.36 0.28 -16.46
C GLU A 213 7.57 0.58 -15.17
N PRO A 214 7.94 1.62 -14.40
CA PRO A 214 7.17 2.03 -13.23
C PRO A 214 5.68 2.21 -13.53
N GLU A 215 5.36 2.74 -14.72
CA GLU A 215 4.00 3.01 -15.19
C GLU A 215 3.23 1.74 -15.60
N THR A 216 3.92 0.66 -15.98
CA THR A 216 3.31 -0.54 -16.57
C THR A 216 3.28 -1.73 -15.63
N ILE A 217 4.17 -1.79 -14.64
CA ILE A 217 4.32 -2.97 -13.77
C ILE A 217 3.03 -3.36 -13.06
N VAL A 218 2.29 -2.39 -12.50
CA VAL A 218 1.02 -2.65 -11.82
C VAL A 218 -0.05 -3.07 -12.82
N ARG A 219 -0.08 -2.47 -14.02
CA ARG A 219 -1.02 -2.89 -15.08
C ARG A 219 -0.84 -4.38 -15.37
N PHE A 220 0.40 -4.84 -15.58
CA PHE A 220 0.68 -6.25 -15.79
C PHE A 220 0.27 -7.14 -14.60
N MET A 221 0.48 -6.68 -13.36
CA MET A 221 0.05 -7.42 -12.17
C MET A 221 -1.47 -7.64 -12.11
N LEU A 222 -2.26 -6.71 -12.65
CA LEU A 222 -3.73 -6.74 -12.62
C LEU A 222 -4.35 -7.59 -13.74
N GLU A 223 -3.58 -7.99 -14.75
CA GLU A 223 -4.10 -8.75 -15.90
C GLU A 223 -4.32 -10.24 -15.57
N LYS A 224 -3.39 -10.86 -14.82
CA LYS A 224 -3.42 -12.29 -14.50
C LYS A 224 -2.84 -12.55 -13.11
N GLU A 225 -3.41 -13.50 -12.37
CA GLU A 225 -2.92 -13.90 -11.04
C GLU A 225 -1.45 -14.32 -11.05
N GLY A 226 -1.05 -15.05 -12.10
CA GLY A 226 0.34 -15.46 -12.30
C GLY A 226 1.33 -14.30 -12.44
N ASN A 227 0.88 -13.12 -12.89
CA ASN A 227 1.71 -11.94 -13.09
C ASN A 227 2.03 -11.26 -11.75
N SER A 228 1.01 -11.06 -10.90
CA SER A 228 1.23 -10.50 -9.57
C SER A 228 2.18 -11.37 -8.74
N SER A 229 2.07 -12.70 -8.86
CA SER A 229 2.99 -13.63 -8.18
C SER A 229 4.41 -13.53 -8.74
N ALA A 230 4.56 -13.39 -10.06
CA ALA A 230 5.86 -13.21 -10.72
C ALA A 230 6.59 -11.95 -10.23
N VAL A 231 5.88 -10.82 -10.22
CA VAL A 231 6.43 -9.53 -9.75
C VAL A 231 6.82 -9.62 -8.28
N SER A 232 5.99 -10.28 -7.46
CA SER A 232 6.35 -10.54 -6.06
C SER A 232 7.62 -11.38 -5.93
N SER A 233 7.75 -12.47 -6.69
CA SER A 233 8.96 -13.31 -6.67
C SER A 233 10.20 -12.54 -7.12
N PHE A 234 10.07 -11.66 -8.11
CA PHE A 234 11.16 -10.78 -8.54
C PHE A 234 11.59 -9.82 -7.42
N ALA A 235 10.64 -9.17 -6.75
CA ALA A 235 10.93 -8.32 -5.59
C ALA A 235 11.58 -9.11 -4.44
N GLN A 236 11.15 -10.35 -4.22
CA GLN A 236 11.72 -11.23 -3.21
C GLN A 236 13.16 -11.63 -3.53
N ARG A 237 13.47 -12.00 -4.78
CA ARG A 237 14.84 -12.35 -5.20
C ARG A 237 15.84 -11.24 -4.88
N HIS A 238 15.51 -10.00 -5.24
CA HIS A 238 16.35 -8.86 -4.90
C HIS A 238 16.53 -8.67 -3.39
N HIS A 239 15.47 -8.85 -2.60
CA HIS A 239 15.57 -8.80 -1.14
C HIS A 239 16.53 -9.86 -0.60
N ASP A 240 16.40 -11.10 -1.04
CA ASP A 240 17.21 -12.23 -0.59
C ASP A 240 18.69 -12.07 -0.97
N GLU A 241 18.97 -11.60 -2.19
CA GLU A 241 20.33 -11.26 -2.65
C GLU A 241 20.96 -10.17 -1.79
N THR A 242 20.19 -9.13 -1.47
CA THR A 242 20.65 -8.00 -0.65
C THR A 242 20.93 -8.45 0.79
N VAL A 243 20.08 -9.29 1.36
CA VAL A 243 20.27 -9.85 2.70
C VAL A 243 21.50 -10.77 2.73
N ARG A 244 21.68 -11.62 1.72
CA ARG A 244 22.84 -12.52 1.60
C ARG A 244 24.15 -11.74 1.46
N GLY A 245 24.21 -10.78 0.54
CA GLY A 245 25.42 -9.97 0.33
C GLY A 245 25.86 -9.19 1.57
N ARG A 246 24.91 -8.79 2.43
CA ARG A 246 25.23 -8.15 3.73
C ARG A 246 25.72 -9.13 4.79
N ALA A 247 25.27 -10.38 4.76
CA ALA A 247 25.73 -11.42 5.69
C ALA A 247 27.18 -11.82 5.40
N GLU A 248 27.59 -11.80 4.12
CA GLU A 248 28.94 -12.14 3.67
C GLU A 248 29.98 -11.02 3.93
N GLN A 249 29.53 -9.79 4.23
CA GLN A 249 30.39 -8.63 4.51
C GLN A 249 30.66 -8.38 6.01
N LYS A 250 30.10 -9.22 6.90
CA LYS A 250 30.26 -9.15 8.36
C LYS A 250 31.13 -10.29 8.86
#